data_AF-B3N068-F1
#
_entry.id   AF-B3N068-F1
#
_cell.length_a   1.000
_cell.length_b   1.000
_cell.length_c   1.000
_cell.angle_alpha   90.00
_cell.angle_beta   90.00
_cell.angle_gamma   90.00
#
_symmetry.space_group_name_H-M   'P 1'
#
loop_
_entity.id
_entity.type
_entity.pdbx_description
1 polymer ?
#
loop_
_entity_poly.entity_id
_entity_poly.type
_entity_poly.pdbx_seq_one_letter_code
_entity_poly.pdbx_strand_id
1 'polypeptide(L)'
;MMPPERLEQYKTIFKEILQRLAADLRKYQTNRAAENASILDHAGRLAELSQRLNVVRGTACVELIIACHEKYSKLFMTNMGLSQQLSALSTHKEDFDAQYQSFLDELEQEDPKVPKSLREFSDWINNVLDALYNHDKFLELSLNQMQTPAYVQRQEFLDEFQADLKLPEDVELKLSLGYAKIDRFPMDLSQ
;
A
#
# COMPACT_ATOMS: atom_id res chain seq x y z
N MET A 1 24.30 21.14 22.03
CA MET A 1 23.20 20.32 22.61
C MET A 1 21.91 21.07 22.39
N MET A 2 20.92 20.42 21.78
CA MET A 2 19.62 21.01 21.47
C MET A 2 18.86 21.40 22.75
N PRO A 3 18.20 22.57 22.81
CA PRO A 3 17.40 22.97 23.98
C PRO A 3 16.26 21.99 24.29
N PRO A 4 15.91 21.76 25.57
CA PRO A 4 14.80 20.87 25.95
C PRO A 4 13.47 21.23 25.29
N GLU A 5 13.16 22.52 25.14
CA GLU A 5 11.93 22.99 24.49
C GLU A 5 11.90 22.58 23.01
N ARG A 6 13.05 22.62 22.35
CA ARG A 6 13.19 22.23 20.95
C ARG A 6 13.05 20.71 20.77
N LEU A 7 13.60 19.93 21.71
CA LEU A 7 13.42 18.48 21.75
C LEU A 7 11.94 18.10 21.93
N GLU A 8 11.21 18.78 22.82
CA GLU A 8 9.77 18.54 23.02
C GLU A 8 8.93 18.92 21.78
N GLN A 9 9.32 19.98 21.05
CA GLN A 9 8.71 20.31 19.77
C GLN A 9 8.88 19.17 18.75
N TYR A 10 10.08 18.64 18.57
CA TYR A 10 10.30 17.51 17.67
C TYR A 10 9.53 16.26 18.09
N LYS A 11 9.49 15.94 19.39
CA LYS A 11 8.65 14.83 19.89
C LYS A 11 7.20 14.99 19.49
N THR A 12 6.65 16.20 19.62
CA THR A 12 5.26 16.51 19.26
C THR A 12 5.04 16.36 17.76
N ILE A 13 5.93 16.93 16.94
CA ILE A 13 5.87 16.87 15.47
C ILE A 13 5.92 15.42 14.99
N PHE A 14 6.92 14.64 15.43
CA PHE A 14 7.03 13.24 15.02
C PHE A 14 5.84 12.40 15.48
N LYS A 15 5.29 12.69 16.67
CA LYS A 15 4.08 12.02 17.16
C LYS A 15 2.89 12.27 16.26
N GLU A 16 2.65 13.52 15.88
CA GLU A 16 1.53 13.89 15.02
C GLU A 16 1.65 13.24 13.64
N ILE A 17 2.85 13.27 13.04
CA ILE A 17 3.11 12.64 11.74
C ILE A 17 2.89 11.13 11.82
N LEU A 18 3.45 10.46 12.82
CA LEU A 18 3.32 9.01 12.99
C LEU A 18 1.86 8.60 13.27
N GLN A 19 1.12 9.37 14.07
CA GLN A 19 -0.30 9.11 14.32
C GLN A 19 -1.15 9.26 13.05
N ARG A 20 -0.87 10.29 12.25
CA ARG A 20 -1.55 10.50 10.96
C ARG A 20 -1.25 9.37 9.98
N LEU A 21 0.02 9.02 9.81
CA LEU A 21 0.45 7.90 8.98
C LEU A 21 -0.23 6.58 9.42
N ALA A 22 -0.28 6.31 10.73
CA ALA A 22 -0.95 5.12 11.24
C ALA A 22 -2.46 5.11 10.97
N ALA A 23 -3.13 6.25 11.09
CA ALA A 23 -4.55 6.38 10.78
C ALA A 23 -4.83 6.10 9.29
N ASP A 24 -4.03 6.68 8.40
CA ASP A 24 -4.20 6.49 6.96
C ASP A 24 -3.80 5.08 6.50
N LEU A 25 -2.78 4.46 7.10
CA LEU A 25 -2.46 3.06 6.86
C LEU A 25 -3.61 2.13 7.30
N ARG A 26 -4.22 2.35 8.46
CA ARG A 26 -5.39 1.56 8.91
C ARG A 26 -6.58 1.74 7.98
N LYS A 27 -6.80 2.96 7.49
CA LYS A 27 -7.83 3.25 6.49
C LYS A 27 -7.55 2.51 5.18
N TYR A 28 -6.32 2.54 4.70
CA TYR A 28 -5.90 1.79 3.52
C TYR A 28 -6.16 0.28 3.68
N GLN A 29 -5.74 -0.32 4.81
CA GLN A 29 -5.98 -1.74 5.09
C GLN A 29 -7.48 -2.07 5.14
N THR A 30 -8.28 -1.22 5.79
CA THR A 30 -9.73 -1.41 5.89
C THR A 30 -10.38 -1.37 4.51
N ASN A 31 -10.03 -0.37 3.69
CA ASN A 31 -10.55 -0.23 2.34
C ASN A 31 -10.14 -1.42 1.46
N ARG A 32 -8.87 -1.82 1.50
CA ARG A 32 -8.38 -2.99 0.78
C ARG A 32 -9.14 -4.26 1.19
N ALA A 33 -9.33 -4.49 2.49
CA ALA A 33 -10.08 -5.64 3.00
C ALA A 33 -11.55 -5.62 2.55
N ALA A 34 -12.19 -4.45 2.53
CA ALA A 34 -13.57 -4.30 2.06
C ALA A 34 -13.69 -4.56 0.55
N GLU A 35 -12.71 -4.11 -0.24
CA GLU A 35 -12.69 -4.28 -1.69
C GLU A 35 -12.28 -5.69 -2.13
N ASN A 36 -11.56 -6.46 -1.30
CA ASN A 36 -11.07 -7.80 -1.65
C ASN A 36 -12.17 -8.72 -2.21
N ALA A 37 -13.34 -8.79 -1.56
CA ALA A 37 -14.42 -9.64 -2.05
C ALA A 37 -14.95 -9.19 -3.43
N SER A 38 -15.04 -7.89 -3.65
CA SER A 38 -15.46 -7.28 -4.92
C SER A 38 -14.45 -7.53 -6.04
N ILE A 39 -13.16 -7.35 -5.73
CA ILE A 39 -12.04 -7.62 -6.64
C ILE A 39 -12.07 -9.08 -7.09
N LEU A 40 -12.25 -10.03 -6.16
CA LEU A 40 -12.30 -11.45 -6.48
C LEU A 40 -13.53 -11.83 -7.32
N ASP A 41 -14.71 -11.28 -7.02
CA ASP A 41 -15.90 -11.49 -7.87
C ASP A 41 -15.68 -10.98 -9.29
N HIS A 42 -15.11 -9.78 -9.43
CA HIS A 42 -14.88 -9.17 -10.74
C HIS A 42 -13.81 -9.91 -11.55
N ALA A 43 -12.73 -10.37 -10.92
CA ALA A 43 -11.71 -11.20 -11.56
C ALA A 43 -12.30 -12.55 -12.00
N GLY A 44 -13.06 -13.21 -11.13
CA GLY A 44 -13.73 -14.48 -11.45
C GLY A 44 -14.69 -14.36 -12.64
N ARG A 45 -15.53 -13.33 -12.65
CA ARG A 45 -16.43 -13.05 -13.78
C ARG A 45 -15.66 -12.71 -15.05
N LEU A 46 -14.58 -11.95 -14.95
CA LEU A 46 -13.75 -11.63 -16.11
C LEU A 46 -13.16 -12.90 -16.74
N ALA A 47 -12.69 -13.86 -15.92
CA ALA A 47 -12.20 -15.15 -16.40
C ALA A 47 -13.29 -15.97 -17.11
N GLU A 48 -14.48 -16.08 -16.50
CA GLU A 48 -15.62 -16.79 -17.12
C GLU A 48 -15.99 -16.18 -18.49
N LEU A 49 -16.15 -14.85 -18.54
CA LEU A 49 -16.51 -14.15 -19.77
C LEU A 49 -15.42 -14.29 -20.84
N SER A 50 -14.14 -14.25 -20.43
CA SER A 50 -13.00 -14.41 -21.33
C SER A 50 -12.91 -15.81 -21.95
N GLN A 51 -13.27 -16.86 -21.20
CA GLN A 51 -13.36 -18.22 -21.74
C GLN A 51 -14.48 -18.34 -22.79
N ARG A 52 -15.63 -17.70 -22.54
CA ARG A 52 -16.79 -17.72 -23.45
C ARG A 52 -16.51 -17.01 -24.78
N LEU A 53 -15.63 -16.02 -24.81
CA LEU A 53 -15.23 -15.32 -26.04
C LEU A 53 -14.66 -16.27 -27.11
N ASN A 54 -14.05 -17.40 -26.73
CA ASN A 54 -13.45 -18.33 -27.69
C ASN A 54 -14.49 -18.99 -28.61
N VAL A 55 -15.71 -19.18 -28.12
CA VAL A 55 -16.75 -19.98 -28.79
C VAL A 55 -17.89 -19.14 -29.39
N VAL A 56 -17.98 -17.85 -29.05
CA VAL A 56 -19.05 -16.97 -29.54
C VAL A 56 -18.62 -16.20 -30.79
N ARG A 57 -19.58 -15.95 -31.70
CA ARG A 57 -19.40 -15.21 -32.96
C ARG A 57 -20.57 -14.22 -33.16
N GLY A 58 -20.38 -13.26 -34.07
CA GLY A 58 -21.41 -12.27 -34.40
C GLY A 58 -21.67 -11.25 -33.28
N THR A 59 -22.90 -10.73 -33.19
CA THR A 59 -23.29 -9.66 -32.24
C THR A 59 -23.08 -10.05 -30.78
N ALA A 60 -23.33 -11.31 -30.43
CA ALA A 60 -23.08 -11.84 -29.07
C ALA A 60 -21.60 -11.78 -28.67
N CYS A 61 -20.67 -11.78 -29.63
CA CYS A 61 -19.24 -11.60 -29.35
C CYS A 61 -18.95 -10.16 -28.90
N VAL A 62 -19.58 -9.17 -29.55
CA VAL A 62 -19.43 -7.75 -29.20
C VAL A 62 -19.96 -7.49 -27.79
N GLU A 63 -21.13 -8.03 -27.46
CA GLU A 63 -21.72 -7.92 -26.11
C GLU A 63 -20.82 -8.54 -25.03
N LEU A 64 -20.19 -9.69 -25.32
CA LEU A 64 -19.23 -10.32 -24.42
C LEU A 64 -17.96 -9.48 -24.22
N ILE A 65 -17.44 -8.85 -25.28
CA ILE A 65 -16.27 -7.95 -25.18
C ILE A 65 -16.60 -6.76 -24.28
N ILE A 66 -17.79 -6.16 -24.44
CA ILE A 66 -18.24 -5.06 -23.58
C ILE A 66 -18.32 -5.52 -22.12
N ALA A 67 -18.94 -6.67 -21.86
CA ALA A 67 -19.04 -7.21 -20.51
C ALA A 67 -17.66 -7.50 -19.89
N CYS A 68 -16.69 -8.00 -20.66
CA CYS A 68 -15.31 -8.17 -20.20
C CYS A 68 -14.68 -6.82 -19.83
N HIS A 69 -14.82 -5.83 -20.72
CA HIS A 69 -14.27 -4.50 -20.50
C HIS A 69 -14.87 -3.83 -19.24
N GLU A 70 -16.16 -3.98 -18.99
CA GLU A 70 -16.79 -3.47 -17.77
C GLU A 70 -16.20 -4.08 -16.49
N LYS A 71 -15.94 -5.40 -16.48
CA LYS A 71 -15.32 -6.07 -15.32
C LYS A 71 -13.88 -5.63 -15.13
N TYR A 72 -13.12 -5.59 -16.22
CA TYR A 72 -11.75 -5.07 -16.21
C TYR A 72 -11.68 -3.64 -15.68
N SER A 73 -12.52 -2.75 -16.19
CA SER A 73 -12.55 -1.34 -15.79
C SER A 73 -12.87 -1.17 -14.30
N LYS A 74 -13.75 -2.00 -13.73
CA LYS A 74 -14.00 -1.98 -12.29
C LYS A 74 -12.76 -2.39 -11.48
N LEU A 75 -12.09 -3.47 -11.87
CA LEU A 75 -10.84 -3.90 -11.22
C LEU A 75 -9.77 -2.81 -11.29
N PHE A 76 -9.59 -2.22 -12.47
CA PHE A 76 -8.63 -1.14 -12.68
C PHE A 76 -8.93 0.09 -11.81
N MET A 77 -10.20 0.51 -11.75
CA MET A 77 -10.61 1.65 -10.93
C MET A 77 -10.43 1.38 -9.42
N THR A 78 -10.75 0.18 -8.95
CA THR A 78 -10.50 -0.19 -7.55
C THR A 78 -9.00 -0.15 -7.23
N ASN A 79 -8.14 -0.71 -8.09
CA ASN A 79 -6.69 -0.66 -7.90
C ASN A 79 -6.17 0.78 -7.90
N MET A 80 -6.59 1.60 -8.86
CA MET A 80 -6.23 3.02 -8.92
C MET A 80 -6.64 3.77 -7.63
N GLY A 81 -7.80 3.47 -7.05
CA GLY A 81 -8.22 4.04 -5.76
C GLY A 81 -7.35 3.63 -4.58
N LEU A 82 -6.78 2.42 -4.60
CA LEU A 82 -5.80 1.96 -3.62
C LEU A 82 -4.43 2.62 -3.85
N SER A 83 -3.96 2.72 -5.09
CA SER A 83 -2.72 3.43 -5.44
C SER A 83 -2.74 4.90 -5.03
N GLN A 84 -3.89 5.58 -5.20
CA GLN A 84 -4.06 6.97 -4.76
C GLN A 84 -3.94 7.13 -3.24
N GLN A 85 -4.45 6.16 -2.46
CA GLN A 85 -4.29 6.16 -1.00
C GLN A 85 -2.83 5.93 -0.60
N LEU A 86 -2.12 5.04 -1.30
CA LEU A 86 -0.68 4.87 -1.09
C LEU A 86 0.08 6.16 -1.40
N SER A 87 -0.25 6.87 -2.48
CA SER A 87 0.37 8.15 -2.82
C SER A 87 0.26 9.17 -1.67
N ALA A 88 -0.90 9.26 -1.00
CA ALA A 88 -1.06 10.12 0.18
C ALA A 88 -0.13 9.72 1.35
N LEU A 89 0.14 8.42 1.52
CA LEU A 89 1.11 7.93 2.51
C LEU A 89 2.56 8.32 2.16
N SER A 90 2.91 8.46 0.87
CA SER A 90 4.21 9.03 0.46
C SER A 90 4.41 10.43 1.03
N THR A 91 3.37 11.26 0.96
CA THR A 91 3.45 12.63 1.46
C THR A 91 3.75 12.65 2.97
N HIS A 92 3.15 11.75 3.76
CA HIS A 92 3.45 11.64 5.19
C HIS A 92 4.86 11.13 5.46
N LYS A 93 5.39 10.25 4.61
CA LYS A 93 6.78 9.82 4.66
C LYS A 93 7.73 10.98 4.35
N GLU A 94 7.46 11.76 3.31
CA GLU A 94 8.24 12.94 2.93
C GLU A 94 8.25 13.98 4.05
N ASP A 95 7.09 14.23 4.68
CA ASP A 95 6.98 15.08 5.87
C ASP A 95 7.87 14.54 7.01
N PHE A 96 7.81 13.23 7.28
CA PHE A 96 8.64 12.60 8.30
C PHE A 96 10.14 12.76 7.99
N ASP A 97 10.55 12.45 6.76
CA ASP A 97 11.94 12.51 6.33
C ASP A 97 12.49 13.94 6.40
N ALA A 98 11.68 14.95 6.02
CA ALA A 98 12.06 16.35 6.14
C ALA A 98 12.28 16.76 7.60
N GLN A 99 11.40 16.35 8.52
CA GLN A 99 11.57 16.62 9.94
C GLN A 99 12.73 15.84 10.54
N TYR A 100 12.96 14.61 10.07
CA TYR A 100 14.10 13.79 10.47
C TYR A 100 15.42 14.45 10.08
N GLN A 101 15.56 14.93 8.83
CA GLN A 101 16.77 15.64 8.40
C GLN A 101 16.97 16.95 9.15
N SER A 102 15.91 17.75 9.33
CA SER A 102 15.99 18.98 10.13
C SER A 102 16.45 18.72 11.56
N PHE A 103 15.99 17.63 12.17
CA PHE A 103 16.43 17.22 13.50
C PHE A 103 17.93 16.85 13.54
N LEU A 104 18.43 16.17 12.51
CA LEU A 104 19.85 15.83 12.39
C LEU A 104 20.73 17.08 12.21
N ASP A 105 20.30 18.00 11.34
CA ASP A 105 21.00 19.25 11.07
C ASP A 105 21.16 20.07 12.36
N GLU A 106 20.09 20.19 13.16
CA GLU A 106 20.12 20.91 14.44
C GLU A 106 20.91 20.20 15.54
N LEU A 107 21.09 18.88 15.44
CA LEU A 107 21.97 18.14 16.35
C LEU A 107 23.46 18.36 16.03
N GLU A 108 23.80 18.93 14.86
CA GLU A 108 25.17 19.04 14.34
C GLU A 108 25.92 17.70 14.36
N GLN A 109 25.18 16.60 14.18
CA GLN A 109 25.71 15.24 14.32
C GLN A 109 25.57 14.47 13.01
N GLU A 110 26.69 14.00 12.48
CA GLU A 110 26.69 12.87 11.55
C GLU A 110 26.36 11.58 12.32
N ASP A 111 25.68 10.65 11.64
CA ASP A 111 25.32 9.31 12.16
C ASP A 111 26.56 8.66 12.84
N PRO A 112 26.52 8.37 14.16
CA PRO A 112 25.63 7.37 14.73
C PRO A 112 24.80 7.81 15.96
N LYS A 113 24.64 9.12 16.22
CA LYS A 113 24.01 9.60 17.47
C LYS A 113 22.49 9.85 17.40
N VAL A 114 21.84 9.36 16.35
CA VAL A 114 20.37 9.44 16.21
C VAL A 114 19.69 8.60 17.31
N PRO A 115 18.65 9.12 17.98
CA PRO A 115 17.86 8.33 18.91
C PRO A 115 17.34 7.05 18.25
N LYS A 116 17.61 5.91 18.88
CA LYS A 116 17.29 4.58 18.35
C LYS A 116 15.82 4.46 17.94
N SER A 117 14.91 5.00 18.75
CA SER A 117 13.48 4.96 18.44
C SER A 117 13.13 5.68 17.14
N LEU A 118 13.79 6.81 16.84
CA LEU A 118 13.52 7.60 15.65
C LEU A 118 14.02 6.88 14.39
N ARG A 119 15.20 6.25 14.46
CA ARG A 119 15.73 5.38 13.39
C ARG A 119 14.80 4.19 13.15
N GLU A 120 14.36 3.51 14.21
CA GLU A 120 13.42 2.39 14.08
C GLU A 120 12.09 2.77 13.42
N PHE A 121 11.58 3.98 13.69
CA PHE A 121 10.39 4.48 13.00
C PHE A 121 10.68 4.78 11.53
N SER A 122 11.79 5.44 11.21
CA SER A 122 12.19 5.68 9.81
C SER A 122 12.30 4.37 9.03
N ASP A 123 13.01 3.39 9.57
CA ASP A 123 13.16 2.05 8.97
C ASP A 123 11.80 1.37 8.78
N TRP A 124 10.92 1.47 9.79
CA TRP A 124 9.58 0.88 9.70
C TRP A 124 8.73 1.53 8.61
N ILE A 125 8.71 2.88 8.52
CA ILE A 125 7.96 3.60 7.49
C ILE A 125 8.46 3.20 6.10
N ASN A 126 9.77 3.23 5.87
CA ASN A 126 10.39 2.84 4.61
C ASN A 126 9.99 1.41 4.22
N ASN A 127 10.23 0.45 5.11
CA ASN A 127 9.98 -0.97 4.83
C ASN A 127 8.50 -1.26 4.55
N VAL A 128 7.58 -0.64 5.30
CA VAL A 128 6.15 -0.87 5.12
C VAL A 128 5.68 -0.25 3.81
N LEU A 129 6.03 1.01 3.54
CA LEU A 129 5.57 1.69 2.33
C LEU A 129 6.17 1.05 1.08
N ASP A 130 7.45 0.69 1.08
CA ASP A 130 8.08 -0.03 -0.03
C ASP A 130 7.37 -1.37 -0.31
N ALA A 131 7.05 -2.13 0.74
CA ALA A 131 6.31 -3.38 0.59
C ALA A 131 4.91 -3.15 -0.01
N LEU A 132 4.19 -2.12 0.44
CA LEU A 132 2.86 -1.79 -0.07
C LEU A 132 2.91 -1.27 -1.52
N TYR A 133 3.90 -0.45 -1.89
CA TYR A 133 4.08 0.01 -3.27
C TYR A 133 4.46 -1.12 -4.20
N ASN A 134 5.35 -2.02 -3.77
CA ASN A 134 5.68 -3.20 -4.54
C ASN A 134 4.45 -4.07 -4.77
N HIS A 135 3.64 -4.29 -3.72
CA HIS A 135 2.38 -5.02 -3.80
C HIS A 135 1.40 -4.39 -4.79
N ASP A 136 1.18 -3.08 -4.69
CA ASP A 136 0.33 -2.32 -5.61
C ASP A 136 0.83 -2.40 -7.06
N LYS A 137 2.15 -2.35 -7.26
CA LYS A 137 2.75 -2.46 -8.58
C LYS A 137 2.59 -3.85 -9.18
N PHE A 138 2.71 -4.90 -8.37
CA PHE A 138 2.41 -6.27 -8.80
C PHE A 138 0.94 -6.39 -9.24
N LEU A 139 0.00 -5.85 -8.46
CA LEU A 139 -1.41 -5.85 -8.83
C LEU A 139 -1.67 -5.09 -10.13
N GLU A 140 -1.07 -3.92 -10.32
CA GLU A 140 -1.16 -3.15 -11.56
C GLU A 140 -0.65 -3.96 -12.76
N LEU A 141 0.51 -4.62 -12.62
CA LEU A 141 1.09 -5.46 -13.67
C LEU A 141 0.22 -6.67 -13.98
N SER A 142 -0.30 -7.36 -12.95
CA SER A 142 -1.22 -8.49 -13.12
C SER A 142 -2.50 -8.05 -13.82
N LEU A 143 -3.07 -6.89 -13.47
CA LEU A 143 -4.22 -6.29 -14.17
C LEU A 143 -3.89 -5.98 -15.63
N ASN A 144 -2.76 -5.34 -15.92
CA ASN A 144 -2.38 -5.03 -17.31
C ASN A 144 -2.28 -6.30 -18.18
N GLN A 145 -1.83 -7.43 -17.62
CA GLN A 145 -1.82 -8.71 -18.32
C GLN A 145 -3.25 -9.24 -18.61
N MET A 146 -4.22 -8.94 -17.75
CA MET A 146 -5.63 -9.30 -17.96
C MET A 146 -6.28 -8.60 -19.16
N GLN A 147 -5.71 -7.53 -19.69
CA GLN A 147 -6.23 -6.90 -20.91
C GLN A 147 -6.17 -7.83 -22.12
N THR A 148 -5.29 -8.83 -22.09
CA THR A 148 -5.19 -9.84 -23.14
C THR A 148 -6.09 -11.05 -22.85
N PRO A 149 -7.09 -11.36 -23.70
CA PRO A 149 -7.99 -12.49 -23.49
C PRO A 149 -7.25 -13.83 -23.31
N ALA A 150 -6.13 -14.03 -24.02
CA ALA A 150 -5.31 -15.23 -23.91
C ALA A 150 -4.68 -15.43 -22.51
N TYR A 151 -4.47 -14.35 -21.75
CA TYR A 151 -3.93 -14.41 -20.39
C TYR A 151 -5.00 -14.88 -19.40
N VAL A 152 -6.16 -14.23 -19.41
CA VAL A 152 -7.29 -14.49 -18.49
C VAL A 152 -7.91 -15.87 -18.72
N GLN A 153 -7.71 -16.45 -19.92
CA GLN A 153 -8.20 -17.79 -20.24
C GLN A 153 -7.40 -18.93 -19.60
N ARG A 154 -6.22 -18.65 -19.04
CA ARG A 154 -5.44 -19.68 -18.34
C ARG A 154 -6.16 -20.10 -17.06
N GLN A 155 -6.19 -21.39 -16.79
CA GLN A 155 -6.82 -21.92 -15.59
C GLN A 155 -6.14 -21.39 -14.31
N GLU A 156 -4.82 -21.21 -14.37
CA GLU A 156 -3.98 -20.78 -13.24
C GLU A 156 -4.12 -19.29 -12.91
N PHE A 157 -4.66 -18.48 -13.84
CA PHE A 157 -4.72 -17.02 -13.70
C PHE A 157 -5.44 -16.57 -12.42
N LEU A 158 -6.59 -17.16 -12.11
CA LEU A 158 -7.36 -16.76 -10.93
C LEU A 158 -6.65 -17.14 -9.63
N ASP A 159 -5.95 -18.26 -9.62
CA ASP A 159 -5.20 -18.73 -8.46
C ASP A 159 -3.98 -17.83 -8.22
N GLU A 160 -3.26 -17.48 -9.28
CA GLU A 160 -2.14 -16.52 -9.25
C GLU A 160 -2.62 -15.14 -8.79
N PHE A 161 -3.70 -14.61 -9.39
CA PHE A 161 -4.24 -13.31 -9.00
C PHE A 161 -4.75 -13.29 -7.55
N GLN A 162 -5.35 -14.38 -7.08
CA GLN A 162 -5.76 -14.51 -5.68
C GLN A 162 -4.57 -14.54 -4.72
N ALA A 163 -3.47 -15.18 -5.11
CA ALA A 163 -2.24 -15.16 -4.35
C ALA A 163 -1.64 -13.75 -4.31
N ASP A 164 -1.54 -13.09 -5.47
CA ASP A 164 -1.05 -11.71 -5.62
C ASP A 164 -1.91 -10.68 -4.87
N LEU A 165 -3.20 -10.94 -4.66
CA LEU A 165 -4.07 -10.03 -3.91
C LEU A 165 -3.76 -10.06 -2.41
N LYS A 166 -3.26 -11.18 -1.87
CA LYS A 166 -2.94 -11.34 -0.45
C LYS A 166 -1.64 -10.61 -0.12
N LEU A 167 -1.66 -9.89 0.99
CA LEU A 167 -0.45 -9.23 1.45
C LEU A 167 0.40 -10.31 2.12
N PRO A 168 1.73 -10.31 1.93
CA PRO A 168 2.59 -11.23 2.65
C PRO A 168 2.41 -11.10 4.17
N GLU A 169 2.35 -12.24 4.88
CA GLU A 169 2.12 -12.28 6.33
C GLU A 169 3.16 -11.47 7.11
N ASP A 170 4.41 -11.43 6.63
CA ASP A 170 5.47 -10.65 7.26
C ASP A 170 5.21 -9.15 7.19
N VAL A 171 4.57 -8.66 6.13
CA VAL A 171 4.17 -7.25 5.99
C VAL A 171 2.99 -6.94 6.91
N GLU A 172 2.01 -7.83 7.01
CA GLU A 172 0.89 -7.69 7.96
C GLU A 172 1.36 -7.66 9.41
N LEU A 173 2.36 -8.48 9.76
CA LEU A 173 2.99 -8.48 11.07
C LEU A 173 3.75 -7.17 11.33
N LYS A 174 4.55 -6.69 10.37
CA LYS A 174 5.27 -5.41 10.46
C LYS A 174 4.32 -4.23 10.65
N LEU A 175 3.20 -4.21 9.96
CA LEU A 175 2.14 -3.20 10.14
C LEU A 175 1.58 -3.24 11.56
N SER A 176 1.17 -4.42 12.03
CA SER A 176 0.61 -4.62 13.37
C SER A 176 1.58 -4.19 14.48
N LEU A 177 2.86 -4.58 14.38
CA LEU A 177 3.91 -4.18 15.32
C LEU A 177 4.14 -2.66 15.31
N GLY A 178 4.15 -2.06 14.13
CA GLY A 178 4.27 -0.61 13.96
C GLY A 178 3.16 0.16 14.65
N TYR A 179 1.91 -0.25 14.45
CA TYR A 179 0.77 0.35 15.14
C TYR A 179 0.91 0.27 16.66
N ALA A 180 1.27 -0.90 17.19
CA ALA A 180 1.47 -1.07 18.63
C ALA A 180 2.58 -0.17 19.17
N LYS A 181 3.66 0.06 18.40
CA LYS A 181 4.74 1.01 18.76
C LYS A 181 4.25 2.46 18.76
N ILE A 182 3.47 2.86 17.77
CA ILE A 182 2.92 4.22 17.65
C ILE A 182 1.91 4.49 18.77
N ASP A 183 1.02 3.54 19.06
CA ASP A 183 -0.02 3.71 20.09
C ASP A 183 0.57 3.84 21.49
N ARG A 184 1.73 3.20 21.73
CA ARG A 184 2.47 3.30 23.01
C ARG A 184 3.44 4.48 23.07
N PHE A 185 3.67 5.16 21.94
CA PHE A 185 4.61 6.25 21.69
C PHE A 185 5.71 6.50 22.75
N PRO A 186 6.63 5.56 22.98
CA PRO A 186 7.76 5.80 23.87
C PRO A 186 8.89 6.42 23.04
N MET A 187 8.67 7.60 22.44
CA MET A 187 9.72 8.25 21.65
C MET A 187 10.70 8.94 22.62
N ASP A 188 11.72 8.18 23.01
CA ASP A 188 12.84 8.72 23.76
C ASP A 188 13.84 9.35 22.78
N LEU A 189 13.81 10.68 22.70
CA LEU A 189 14.79 11.46 21.93
C LEU A 189 16.02 11.83 22.78
N SER A 190 16.11 11.39 24.04
CA SER A 190 17.31 11.60 24.85
C SER A 190 18.39 10.56 24.52
N GLN A 191 19.66 11.00 24.55
CA GLN A 191 20.85 10.18 24.27
C GLN A 191 21.28 9.39 25.51
#